data_AF-A0A074N0N7-F1
#
_entry.id   AF-A0A074N0N7-F1
#
_cell.length_a   1.000
_cell.length_b   1.000
_cell.length_c   1.000
_cell.angle_alpha   90.00
_cell.angle_beta   90.00
_cell.angle_gamma   90.00
#
_symmetry.space_group_name_H-M   'P 1'
#
loop_
_entity.id
_entity.type
_entity.pdbx_description
1 polymer ?
#
loop_
_entity_poly.entity_id
_entity_poly.type
_entity_poly.pdbx_seq_one_letter_code
_entity_poly.pdbx_strand_id
1 'polypeptide(L)'
;MKAKQSPLARLRGSVSKLRGLGRDTSAVALVEFAFAAPLVLGMGMMGTETAYFAVSHMQISQIAMQVADNASRVGVSDLAAQLVFEDDINGTFVGAERLGERFDIFGRGRIIISSLQENSVGGQWIAWQRCRGAKVVQSKYGPEGTGAGDVSFLGMGDDPSALIKASPNTAVMFVEVYYDYEPITPLEFFGDQSLRYTAAFNIRDVRDLSGLRQTNPASPVSSCSVYSADRPT
;
A
#
# COMPACT_ATOMS: atom_id res chain seq x y z
N MET A 1 11.33 51.53 67.10
CA MET A 1 10.79 50.41 67.91
C MET A 1 10.26 49.34 66.95
N LYS A 2 10.93 48.19 66.81
CA LYS A 2 10.46 47.08 65.96
C LYS A 2 9.68 46.09 66.83
N ALA A 3 8.38 45.95 66.59
CA ALA A 3 7.53 44.99 67.30
C ALA A 3 7.96 43.56 66.96
N LYS A 4 8.41 42.80 67.97
CA LYS A 4 8.64 41.35 67.86
C LYS A 4 7.29 40.67 67.67
N GLN A 5 7.07 40.08 66.49
CA GLN A 5 5.90 39.25 66.22
C GLN A 5 5.88 38.06 67.20
N SER A 6 4.77 37.89 67.91
CA SER A 6 4.54 36.84 68.89
C SER A 6 4.64 35.43 68.26
N PRO A 7 5.33 34.46 68.90
CA PRO A 7 5.47 33.09 68.40
C PRO A 7 4.13 32.38 68.18
N LEU A 8 3.09 32.77 68.92
CA LEU A 8 1.72 32.23 68.78
C LEU A 8 1.04 32.62 67.46
N ALA A 9 1.37 33.79 66.90
CA ALA A 9 0.82 34.22 65.60
C ALA A 9 1.40 33.42 64.43
N ARG A 10 2.68 33.02 64.52
CA ARG A 10 3.34 32.14 63.54
C ARG A 10 2.77 30.72 63.57
N LEU A 11 2.47 30.20 64.77
CA LEU A 11 1.85 28.88 64.95
C LEU A 11 0.43 28.82 64.39
N ARG A 12 -0.41 29.84 64.63
CA ARG A 12 -1.76 29.94 64.05
C ARG A 12 -1.76 30.02 62.51
N GLY A 13 -0.80 30.75 61.93
CA GLY A 13 -0.64 30.82 60.47
C GLY A 13 -0.24 29.49 59.83
N SER A 14 0.62 28.70 60.48
CA SER A 14 1.00 27.37 59.99
C SER A 14 -0.13 26.34 60.07
N VAL A 15 -0.92 26.34 61.15
CA VAL A 15 -2.07 25.42 61.30
C VAL A 15 -3.18 25.73 60.28
N SER A 16 -3.38 27.01 59.96
CA SER A 16 -4.29 27.45 58.88
C SER A 16 -3.85 26.93 57.50
N LYS A 17 -2.55 27.06 57.18
CA LYS A 17 -2.00 26.52 55.92
C LYS A 17 -2.11 24.99 55.84
N LEU A 18 -1.86 24.27 56.93
CA LEU A 18 -2.02 22.80 57.00
C LEU A 18 -3.48 22.34 56.83
N ARG A 19 -4.46 23.09 57.37
CA ARG A 19 -5.89 22.83 57.09
C ARG A 19 -6.29 23.18 55.65
N GLY A 20 -5.57 24.09 55.00
CA GLY A 20 -5.70 24.40 53.58
C GLY A 20 -5.27 23.22 52.70
N LEU A 21 -4.13 22.57 53.02
CA LEU A 21 -3.68 21.36 52.32
C LEU A 21 -4.70 20.22 52.39
N GLY A 22 -5.33 19.99 53.55
CA GLY A 22 -6.35 18.94 53.71
C GLY A 22 -7.67 19.18 52.97
N ARG A 23 -7.87 20.39 52.40
CA ARG A 23 -9.03 20.75 51.55
C ARG A 23 -8.66 20.90 50.08
N ASP A 24 -7.38 20.71 49.74
CA ASP A 24 -6.88 20.86 48.38
C ASP A 24 -7.16 19.58 47.57
N THR A 25 -8.17 19.63 46.71
CA THR A 25 -8.55 18.51 45.82
C THR A 25 -7.67 18.41 44.59
N SER A 26 -6.80 19.40 44.34
CA SER A 26 -5.95 19.45 43.15
C SER A 26 -4.96 18.29 43.10
N ALA A 27 -4.45 17.85 44.26
CA ALA A 27 -3.54 16.71 44.36
C ALA A 27 -4.24 15.37 44.06
N VAL A 28 -5.51 15.23 44.44
CA VAL A 28 -6.32 14.03 44.12
C VAL A 28 -6.63 13.99 42.63
N ALA A 29 -7.07 15.11 42.06
CA ALA A 29 -7.33 15.24 40.63
C ALA A 29 -6.09 14.95 39.77
N LEU A 30 -4.90 15.38 40.23
CA LEU A 30 -3.63 15.07 39.56
C LEU A 30 -3.35 13.57 39.55
N VAL A 31 -3.57 12.87 40.66
CA VAL A 31 -3.35 11.42 40.78
C VAL A 31 -4.37 10.64 39.96
N GLU A 32 -5.65 11.03 40.01
CA GLU A 32 -6.70 10.43 39.18
C GLU A 32 -6.39 10.59 37.69
N PHE A 33 -5.95 11.78 37.27
CA PHE A 33 -5.50 12.01 35.90
C PHE A 33 -4.28 11.16 35.53
N ALA A 34 -3.29 11.05 36.43
CA ALA A 34 -2.09 10.25 36.18
C ALA A 34 -2.41 8.76 35.95
N PHE A 35 -3.44 8.21 36.61
CA PHE A 35 -3.88 6.83 36.38
C PHE A 35 -4.82 6.68 35.18
N ALA A 36 -5.70 7.66 34.92
CA ALA A 36 -6.65 7.61 33.80
C ALA A 36 -5.98 7.90 32.45
N ALA A 37 -5.00 8.82 32.40
CA ALA A 37 -4.39 9.27 31.17
C ALA A 37 -3.73 8.14 30.36
N PRO A 38 -2.94 7.20 30.93
CA PRO A 38 -2.37 6.08 30.17
C PRO A 38 -3.44 5.17 29.55
N LEU A 39 -4.56 4.95 30.25
CA LEU A 39 -5.66 4.13 29.75
C LEU A 39 -6.36 4.81 28.56
N VAL A 40 -6.70 6.10 28.71
CA VAL A 40 -7.36 6.89 27.67
C VAL A 40 -6.45 7.05 26.45
N LEU A 41 -5.16 7.35 26.65
CA LEU A 41 -4.18 7.45 25.57
C LEU A 41 -3.96 6.11 24.87
N GLY A 42 -3.86 5.02 25.63
CA GLY A 42 -3.72 3.66 25.08
C GLY A 42 -4.89 3.29 24.16
N MET A 43 -6.13 3.52 24.63
CA MET A 43 -7.32 3.29 23.81
C MET A 43 -7.38 4.22 22.59
N GLY A 44 -7.01 5.49 22.75
CA GLY A 44 -6.98 6.46 21.64
C GLY A 44 -5.96 6.09 20.57
N MET A 45 -4.76 5.65 20.96
CA MET A 45 -3.73 5.15 20.04
C MET A 45 -4.20 3.89 19.33
N MET A 46 -4.77 2.91 20.05
CA MET A 46 -5.29 1.68 19.46
C MET A 46 -6.40 1.97 18.43
N GLY A 47 -7.33 2.86 18.75
CA GLY A 47 -8.40 3.26 17.82
C GLY A 47 -7.85 3.96 16.57
N THR A 48 -6.86 4.84 16.74
CA THR A 48 -6.23 5.56 15.64
C THR A 48 -5.44 4.61 14.73
N GLU A 49 -4.67 3.70 15.31
CA GLU A 49 -3.91 2.67 14.60
C GLU A 49 -4.85 1.75 13.81
N THR A 50 -5.95 1.31 14.43
CA THR A 50 -6.96 0.47 13.75
C THR A 50 -7.59 1.18 12.56
N ALA A 51 -7.92 2.47 12.71
CA ALA A 51 -8.46 3.27 11.62
C ALA A 51 -7.43 3.46 10.49
N TYR A 52 -6.17 3.72 10.83
CA TYR A 52 -5.10 3.89 9.84
C TYR A 52 -4.79 2.58 9.08
N PHE A 53 -4.81 1.44 9.78
CA PHE A 53 -4.69 0.12 9.17
C PHE A 53 -5.82 -0.14 8.14
N ALA A 54 -7.06 0.13 8.52
CA ALA A 54 -8.21 -0.02 7.62
C ALA A 54 -8.11 0.90 6.38
N VAL A 55 -7.69 2.16 6.58
CA VAL A 55 -7.46 3.10 5.46
C VAL A 55 -6.35 2.61 4.55
N SER A 56 -5.28 2.03 5.10
CA SER A 56 -4.17 1.48 4.32
C SER A 56 -4.65 0.32 3.44
N HIS A 57 -5.39 -0.64 3.99
CA HIS A 57 -6.02 -1.72 3.21
C HIS A 57 -6.87 -1.20 2.05
N MET A 58 -7.74 -0.22 2.31
CA MET A 58 -8.58 0.38 1.29
C MET A 58 -7.74 1.06 0.18
N GLN A 59 -6.74 1.85 0.55
CA GLN A 59 -5.92 2.59 -0.41
C GLN A 59 -5.05 1.66 -1.26
N ILE A 60 -4.42 0.66 -0.67
CA ILE A 60 -3.62 -0.33 -1.44
C ILE A 60 -4.53 -1.10 -2.40
N SER A 61 -5.73 -1.49 -1.97
CA SER A 61 -6.72 -2.11 -2.87
C SER A 61 -7.13 -1.18 -4.01
N GLN A 62 -7.33 0.11 -3.76
CA GLN A 62 -7.68 1.10 -4.79
C GLN A 62 -6.54 1.33 -5.79
N ILE A 63 -5.29 1.37 -5.32
CA ILE A 63 -4.12 1.45 -6.19
C ILE A 63 -4.07 0.24 -7.12
N ALA A 64 -4.28 -0.98 -6.62
CA ALA A 64 -4.32 -2.17 -7.46
C ALA A 64 -5.38 -2.05 -8.57
N MET A 65 -6.61 -1.65 -8.21
CA MET A 65 -7.69 -1.46 -9.18
C MET A 65 -7.37 -0.37 -10.21
N GLN A 66 -6.85 0.77 -9.77
CA GLN A 66 -6.53 1.89 -10.66
C GLN A 66 -5.39 1.57 -11.62
N VAL A 67 -4.36 0.87 -11.16
CA VAL A 67 -3.25 0.42 -12.00
C VAL A 67 -3.75 -0.56 -13.04
N ALA A 68 -4.57 -1.54 -12.64
CA ALA A 68 -5.13 -2.52 -13.58
C ALA A 68 -6.06 -1.86 -14.63
N ASP A 69 -6.90 -0.92 -14.20
CA ASP A 69 -7.77 -0.17 -15.11
C ASP A 69 -6.96 0.69 -16.09
N ASN A 70 -6.00 1.48 -15.59
CA ASN A 70 -5.13 2.30 -16.44
C ASN A 70 -4.37 1.44 -17.45
N ALA A 71 -3.76 0.33 -17.02
CA ALA A 71 -3.04 -0.59 -17.91
C ALA A 71 -3.96 -1.23 -18.98
N SER A 72 -5.25 -1.41 -18.67
CA SER A 72 -6.23 -1.96 -19.62
C SER A 72 -6.66 -0.98 -20.71
N ARG A 73 -6.36 0.31 -20.54
CA ARG A 73 -6.78 1.42 -21.41
C ARG A 73 -5.64 2.13 -22.13
N VAL A 74 -4.39 1.90 -21.70
CA VAL A 74 -3.23 2.53 -22.32
C VAL A 74 -2.95 1.99 -23.73
N GLY A 75 -2.24 2.79 -24.52
CA GLY A 75 -1.87 2.45 -25.88
C GLY A 75 -2.29 3.53 -26.87
N VAL A 76 -1.62 3.55 -28.00
CA VAL A 76 -1.89 4.47 -29.11
C VAL A 76 -2.57 3.69 -30.22
N SER A 77 -3.68 4.23 -30.74
CA SER A 77 -4.41 3.63 -31.86
C SER A 77 -3.57 3.66 -33.13
N ASP A 78 -3.24 2.48 -33.66
CA ASP A 78 -2.80 2.30 -35.05
C ASP A 78 -3.99 1.78 -35.89
N LEU A 79 -3.85 1.80 -37.22
CA LEU A 79 -4.91 1.56 -38.21
C LEU A 79 -5.69 0.23 -38.02
N ALA A 80 -5.15 -0.75 -37.28
CA ALA A 80 -5.78 -2.04 -37.04
C ALA A 80 -5.90 -2.44 -35.54
N ALA A 81 -4.97 -2.00 -34.68
CA ALA A 81 -4.95 -2.35 -33.26
C ALA A 81 -4.17 -1.31 -32.46
N GLN A 82 -4.47 -1.19 -31.16
CA GLN A 82 -3.66 -0.37 -30.26
C GLN A 82 -2.30 -1.01 -30.01
N LEU A 83 -1.26 -0.18 -30.10
CA LEU A 83 0.10 -0.54 -29.70
C LEU A 83 0.36 0.01 -28.30
N VAL A 84 0.93 -0.82 -27.43
CA VAL A 84 1.32 -0.41 -26.08
C VAL A 84 2.83 -0.31 -26.01
N PHE A 85 3.32 0.82 -25.51
CA PHE A 85 4.74 1.08 -25.37
C PHE A 85 5.22 0.90 -23.92
N GLU A 86 6.53 0.75 -23.73
CA GLU A 86 7.15 0.75 -22.39
C GLU A 86 6.80 2.02 -21.61
N ASP A 87 6.74 3.17 -22.31
CA ASP A 87 6.41 4.46 -21.70
C ASP A 87 4.98 4.51 -21.15
N ASP A 88 4.03 3.84 -21.81
CA ASP A 88 2.63 3.75 -21.37
C ASP A 88 2.53 3.02 -20.03
N ILE A 89 3.29 1.93 -19.89
CA ILE A 89 3.33 1.13 -18.65
C ILE A 89 4.06 1.90 -17.55
N ASN A 90 5.17 2.57 -17.88
CA ASN A 90 5.86 3.45 -16.93
C ASN A 90 4.96 4.59 -16.45
N GLY A 91 4.17 5.20 -17.34
CA GLY A 91 3.17 6.21 -16.99
C GLY A 91 2.14 5.68 -16.00
N THR A 92 1.75 4.41 -16.12
CA THR A 92 0.86 3.75 -15.16
C THR A 92 1.51 3.64 -13.77
N PHE A 93 2.80 3.28 -13.70
CA PHE A 93 3.53 3.27 -12.42
C PHE A 93 3.71 4.68 -11.83
N VAL A 94 3.91 5.71 -12.65
CA VAL A 94 3.95 7.10 -12.17
C VAL A 94 2.60 7.51 -11.59
N GLY A 95 1.48 7.08 -12.19
CA GLY A 95 0.15 7.27 -11.61
C GLY A 95 0.01 6.60 -10.25
N ALA A 96 0.47 5.35 -10.13
CA ALA A 96 0.48 4.62 -8.85
C ALA A 96 1.33 5.31 -7.78
N GLU A 97 2.49 5.84 -8.16
CA GLU A 97 3.39 6.60 -7.29
C GLU A 97 2.67 7.78 -6.64
N ARG A 98 1.89 8.54 -7.44
CA ARG A 98 1.13 9.69 -6.95
C ARG A 98 -0.02 9.31 -6.03
N LEU A 99 -0.71 8.21 -6.34
CA LEU A 99 -1.80 7.72 -5.49
C LEU A 99 -1.29 7.16 -4.16
N GLY A 100 -0.12 6.52 -4.19
CA GLY A 100 0.52 5.88 -3.04
C GLY A 100 1.59 6.71 -2.33
N GLU A 101 1.73 8.00 -2.66
CA GLU A 101 2.82 8.86 -2.15
C GLU A 101 2.84 8.93 -0.61
N ARG A 102 1.65 9.03 0.00
CA ARG A 102 1.51 9.05 1.47
C ARG A 102 2.00 7.77 2.16
N PHE A 103 2.05 6.66 1.43
CA PHE A 103 2.39 5.34 1.95
C PHE A 103 3.77 4.87 1.51
N ASP A 104 4.52 5.69 0.76
CA ASP A 104 5.77 5.27 0.13
C ASP A 104 5.61 3.92 -0.60
N ILE A 105 4.60 3.84 -1.49
CA ILE A 105 4.15 2.60 -2.12
C ILE A 105 5.27 1.81 -2.81
N PHE A 106 6.29 2.49 -3.32
CA PHE A 106 7.41 1.86 -4.00
C PHE A 106 8.65 1.68 -3.10
N GLY A 107 8.82 2.43 -2.01
CA GLY A 107 9.85 2.12 -1.02
C GLY A 107 9.49 0.94 -0.12
N ARG A 108 8.21 0.80 0.25
CA ARG A 108 7.72 -0.27 1.14
C ARG A 108 6.96 -1.38 0.43
N GLY A 109 6.71 -1.22 -0.86
CA GLY A 109 5.90 -2.14 -1.64
C GLY A 109 6.49 -2.47 -3.00
N ARG A 110 5.70 -3.23 -3.76
CA ARG A 110 5.99 -3.61 -5.14
C ARG A 110 4.70 -3.84 -5.88
N ILE A 111 4.61 -3.23 -7.06
CA ILE A 111 3.51 -3.43 -8.00
C ILE A 111 4.05 -4.25 -9.17
N ILE A 112 3.33 -5.31 -9.52
CA ILE A 112 3.61 -6.21 -10.62
C ILE A 112 2.42 -6.14 -11.57
N ILE A 113 2.66 -5.76 -12.82
CA ILE A 113 1.65 -5.72 -13.89
C ILE A 113 1.97 -6.86 -14.85
N SER A 114 1.02 -7.75 -15.06
CA SER A 114 1.11 -8.90 -15.96
C SER A 114 0.06 -8.80 -17.06
N SER A 115 0.44 -9.11 -18.31
CA SER A 115 -0.53 -9.36 -19.37
C SER A 115 -0.80 -10.86 -19.46
N LEU A 116 -1.98 -11.26 -18.96
CA LEU A 116 -2.49 -12.62 -19.10
C LEU A 116 -3.17 -12.75 -20.46
N GLN A 117 -2.79 -13.76 -21.23
CA GLN A 117 -3.28 -14.02 -22.57
C GLN A 117 -3.50 -15.51 -22.79
N GLU A 118 -4.13 -15.87 -23.90
CA GLU A 118 -4.12 -17.24 -24.42
C GLU A 118 -2.84 -17.47 -25.23
N ASN A 119 -2.22 -18.64 -25.09
CA ASN A 119 -1.06 -19.05 -25.86
C ASN A 119 -1.48 -19.74 -27.18
N SER A 120 -0.51 -20.12 -28.02
CA SER A 120 -0.79 -20.72 -29.33
C SER A 120 -1.35 -22.15 -29.29
N VAL A 121 -1.34 -22.82 -28.12
CA VAL A 121 -1.82 -24.19 -27.93
C VAL A 121 -3.13 -24.26 -27.13
N GLY A 122 -3.79 -23.12 -26.88
CA GLY A 122 -5.06 -23.02 -26.16
C GLY A 122 -4.94 -23.00 -24.62
N GLY A 123 -3.73 -22.83 -24.10
CA GLY A 123 -3.45 -22.61 -22.68
C GLY A 123 -3.42 -21.13 -22.31
N GLN A 124 -3.29 -20.81 -21.03
CA GLN A 124 -3.06 -19.43 -20.59
C GLN A 124 -1.58 -19.18 -20.42
N TRP A 125 -1.14 -17.93 -20.54
CA TRP A 125 0.24 -17.55 -20.26
C TRP A 125 0.40 -16.08 -19.89
N ILE A 126 1.53 -15.77 -19.26
CA ILE A 126 1.95 -14.41 -18.96
C ILE A 126 2.82 -13.92 -20.12
N ALA A 127 2.23 -13.16 -21.03
CA ALA A 127 2.91 -12.71 -22.25
C ALA A 127 4.02 -11.69 -21.98
N TRP A 128 3.80 -10.78 -21.02
CA TRP A 128 4.81 -9.84 -20.53
C TRP A 128 4.52 -9.41 -19.09
N GLN A 129 5.57 -8.99 -18.38
CA GLN A 129 5.48 -8.45 -17.02
C GLN A 129 6.35 -7.21 -16.82
N ARG A 130 5.82 -6.21 -16.11
CA ARG A 130 6.60 -5.06 -15.64
C ARG A 130 6.40 -4.86 -14.15
N CYS A 131 7.44 -4.45 -13.45
CA CYS A 131 7.42 -4.29 -12.01
C CYS A 131 8.11 -2.99 -11.57
N ARG A 132 7.62 -2.41 -10.48
CA ARG A 132 8.32 -1.33 -9.76
C ARG A 132 8.13 -1.48 -8.26
N GLY A 133 9.16 -1.18 -7.49
CA GLY A 133 9.17 -1.19 -6.03
C GLY A 133 10.36 -1.95 -5.43
N ALA A 134 10.82 -1.46 -4.27
CA ALA A 134 11.98 -1.95 -3.53
C ALA A 134 11.70 -3.25 -2.77
N LYS A 135 10.43 -3.57 -2.47
CA LYS A 135 10.07 -4.82 -1.79
C LYS A 135 10.52 -6.03 -2.62
N VAL A 136 11.32 -6.91 -2.03
CA VAL A 136 11.85 -8.10 -2.70
C VAL A 136 10.83 -9.22 -2.73
N VAL A 137 9.94 -9.19 -3.72
CA VAL A 137 8.91 -10.20 -3.94
C VAL A 137 8.72 -10.48 -5.43
N GLN A 138 8.45 -11.74 -5.76
CA GLN A 138 8.17 -12.21 -7.11
C GLN A 138 6.66 -12.40 -7.31
N SER A 139 6.20 -12.41 -8.56
CA SER A 139 4.81 -12.73 -8.86
C SER A 139 4.44 -14.10 -8.30
N LYS A 140 3.27 -14.21 -7.67
CA LYS A 140 2.75 -15.49 -7.18
C LYS A 140 2.53 -16.48 -8.33
N TYR A 141 2.33 -15.98 -9.54
CA TYR A 141 1.94 -16.76 -10.71
C TYR A 141 3.13 -17.14 -11.61
N GLY A 142 4.34 -16.69 -11.25
CA GLY A 142 5.56 -16.93 -12.01
C GLY A 142 6.00 -15.74 -12.85
N PRO A 143 7.22 -15.82 -13.43
CA PRO A 143 7.78 -14.75 -14.26
C PRO A 143 7.08 -14.64 -15.62
N GLU A 144 7.46 -13.60 -16.37
CA GLU A 144 7.17 -13.47 -17.81
C GLU A 144 7.47 -14.78 -18.55
N GLY A 145 6.54 -15.19 -19.43
CA GLY A 145 6.61 -16.43 -20.20
C GLY A 145 6.05 -17.67 -19.49
N THR A 146 5.60 -17.57 -18.24
CA THR A 146 4.95 -18.70 -17.56
C THR A 146 3.72 -19.16 -18.34
N GLY A 147 3.66 -20.46 -18.69
CA GLY A 147 2.58 -21.05 -19.48
C GLY A 147 2.71 -20.91 -20.99
N ALA A 148 3.81 -20.38 -21.54
CA ALA A 148 3.94 -20.09 -22.98
C ALA A 148 3.75 -21.29 -23.92
N GLY A 149 4.13 -22.50 -23.49
CA GLY A 149 4.25 -23.68 -24.36
C GLY A 149 3.32 -24.85 -24.04
N ASP A 150 2.45 -24.73 -23.05
CA ASP A 150 1.58 -25.82 -22.61
C ASP A 150 0.24 -25.30 -22.05
N VAL A 151 -0.60 -26.22 -21.56
CA VAL A 151 -1.92 -25.89 -20.98
C VAL A 151 -1.93 -26.02 -19.44
N SER A 152 -0.76 -26.13 -18.81
CA SER A 152 -0.63 -26.36 -17.36
C SER A 152 -0.89 -25.10 -16.53
N PHE A 153 -0.64 -23.92 -17.10
CA PHE A 153 -0.99 -22.65 -16.49
C PHE A 153 -2.48 -22.38 -16.72
N LEU A 154 -3.27 -22.54 -15.67
CA LEU A 154 -4.74 -22.54 -15.76
C LEU A 154 -5.37 -21.14 -15.73
N GLY A 155 -4.61 -20.11 -15.33
CA GLY A 155 -5.08 -18.75 -15.14
C GLY A 155 -4.49 -18.11 -13.88
N MET A 156 -4.97 -16.91 -13.54
CA MET A 156 -4.49 -16.14 -12.38
C MET A 156 -5.65 -15.85 -11.41
N GLY A 157 -5.36 -15.86 -10.11
CA GLY A 157 -6.36 -15.69 -9.07
C GLY A 157 -5.98 -16.46 -7.80
N ASP A 158 -6.53 -16.03 -6.67
CA ASP A 158 -6.27 -16.68 -5.38
C ASP A 158 -7.11 -17.93 -5.16
N ASP A 159 -8.29 -18.00 -5.77
CA ASP A 159 -9.19 -19.13 -5.72
C ASP A 159 -8.94 -20.05 -6.93
N PRO A 160 -8.42 -21.28 -6.72
CA PRO A 160 -8.19 -22.23 -7.81
C PRO A 160 -9.47 -22.64 -8.55
N SER A 161 -10.64 -22.49 -7.93
CA SER A 161 -11.94 -22.80 -8.54
C SER A 161 -12.49 -21.68 -9.42
N ALA A 162 -11.96 -20.46 -9.29
CA ALA A 162 -12.43 -19.26 -9.96
C ALA A 162 -11.27 -18.44 -10.56
N LEU A 163 -10.39 -19.12 -11.30
CA LEU A 163 -9.26 -18.47 -11.96
C LEU A 163 -9.73 -17.56 -13.11
N ILE A 164 -9.10 -16.40 -13.19
CA ILE A 164 -9.26 -15.47 -14.29
C ILE A 164 -8.46 -16.00 -15.49
N LYS A 165 -9.10 -15.98 -16.66
CA LYS A 165 -8.53 -16.39 -17.94
C LYS A 165 -8.81 -15.31 -18.98
N ALA A 166 -7.85 -15.09 -19.87
CA ALA A 166 -8.07 -14.31 -21.06
C ALA A 166 -8.84 -15.15 -22.10
N SER A 167 -9.75 -14.49 -22.80
CA SER A 167 -10.43 -15.06 -23.96
C SER A 167 -9.52 -15.03 -25.19
N PRO A 168 -9.83 -15.82 -26.23
CA PRO A 168 -9.07 -15.79 -27.47
C PRO A 168 -8.98 -14.39 -28.07
N ASN A 169 -7.77 -14.00 -28.50
CA ASN A 169 -7.48 -12.69 -29.08
C ASN A 169 -7.77 -11.50 -28.14
N THR A 170 -7.80 -11.71 -26.83
CA THR A 170 -7.87 -10.65 -25.83
C THR A 170 -6.77 -10.80 -24.77
N ALA A 171 -6.65 -9.82 -23.89
CA ALA A 171 -5.76 -9.87 -22.75
C ALA A 171 -6.47 -9.39 -21.48
N VAL A 172 -6.06 -9.94 -20.35
CA VAL A 172 -6.40 -9.45 -19.02
C VAL A 172 -5.17 -8.78 -18.45
N MET A 173 -5.30 -7.52 -18.05
CA MET A 173 -4.29 -6.86 -17.23
C MET A 173 -4.47 -7.29 -15.78
N PHE A 174 -3.56 -8.11 -15.30
CA PHE A 174 -3.55 -8.64 -13.94
C PHE A 174 -2.47 -7.94 -13.13
N VAL A 175 -2.87 -7.28 -12.04
CA VAL A 175 -1.98 -6.52 -11.18
C VAL A 175 -1.91 -7.16 -9.81
N GLU A 176 -0.69 -7.29 -9.29
CA GLU A 176 -0.42 -7.65 -7.91
C GLU A 176 0.25 -6.45 -7.22
N VAL A 177 -0.29 -6.04 -6.08
CA VAL A 177 0.31 -5.03 -5.20
C VAL A 177 0.67 -5.71 -3.89
N TYR A 178 1.95 -5.68 -3.57
CA TYR A 178 2.51 -6.12 -2.29
C TYR A 178 2.95 -4.89 -1.51
N TYR A 179 2.61 -4.80 -0.24
CA TYR A 179 2.92 -3.63 0.59
C TYR A 179 3.18 -4.03 2.04
N ASP A 180 4.28 -3.56 2.62
CA ASP A 180 4.58 -3.73 4.05
C ASP A 180 4.00 -2.56 4.85
N TYR A 181 2.97 -2.85 5.64
CA TYR A 181 2.28 -1.86 6.45
C TYR A 181 3.23 -1.19 7.45
N GLU A 182 3.05 0.11 7.65
CA GLU A 182 3.77 0.90 8.66
C GLU A 182 2.81 1.35 9.76
N PRO A 183 3.02 0.93 11.00
CA PRO A 183 2.29 1.51 12.12
C PRO A 183 2.63 3.00 12.29
N ILE A 184 1.63 3.81 12.64
CA ILE A 184 1.83 5.23 12.95
C ILE A 184 1.99 5.47 14.45
N THR A 185 1.61 4.48 15.25
CA THR A 185 1.81 4.48 16.69
C THR A 185 3.02 3.61 17.06
N PRO A 186 3.73 3.92 18.17
CA PRO A 186 4.84 3.09 18.64
C PRO A 186 4.39 1.74 19.22
N LEU A 187 3.09 1.46 19.15
CA LEU A 187 2.47 0.24 19.66
C LEU A 187 2.16 -0.62 18.44
N GLU A 188 2.95 -1.67 18.25
CA GLU A 188 2.81 -2.61 17.11
C GLU A 188 1.61 -3.55 17.31
N PHE A 189 0.40 -3.00 17.45
CA PHE A 189 -0.81 -3.77 17.73
C PHE A 189 -1.11 -4.83 16.67
N PHE A 190 -0.69 -4.59 15.43
CA PHE A 190 -0.92 -5.48 14.29
C PHE A 190 0.36 -6.21 13.82
N GLY A 191 1.52 -5.91 14.40
CA GLY A 191 2.83 -6.46 13.98
C GLY A 191 3.17 -6.18 12.52
N ASP A 192 4.10 -6.97 11.98
CA ASP A 192 4.53 -6.90 10.57
C ASP A 192 3.44 -7.47 9.64
N GLN A 193 2.56 -6.60 9.15
CA GLN A 193 1.52 -6.98 8.20
C GLN A 193 1.98 -6.72 6.76
N SER A 194 2.15 -7.80 5.98
CA SER A 194 2.29 -7.69 4.53
C SER A 194 0.91 -7.77 3.89
N LEU A 195 0.51 -6.68 3.24
CA LEU A 195 -0.72 -6.60 2.47
C LEU A 195 -0.45 -7.09 1.04
N ARG A 196 -1.38 -7.89 0.51
CA ARG A 196 -1.38 -8.31 -0.89
C ARG A 196 -2.76 -8.11 -1.48
N TYR A 197 -2.82 -7.34 -2.56
CA TYR A 197 -4.03 -7.09 -3.31
C TYR A 197 -3.83 -7.42 -4.78
N THR A 198 -4.86 -7.98 -5.40
CA THR A 198 -4.85 -8.26 -6.84
C THR A 198 -6.05 -7.60 -7.50
N ALA A 199 -5.86 -7.08 -8.70
CA ALA A 199 -6.94 -6.57 -9.53
C ALA A 199 -6.74 -7.01 -10.98
N ALA A 200 -7.84 -7.25 -11.68
CA ALA A 200 -7.82 -7.73 -13.05
C ALA A 200 -8.86 -7.01 -13.90
N PHE A 201 -8.44 -6.49 -15.05
CA PHE A 201 -9.33 -5.85 -16.03
C PHE A 201 -9.04 -6.39 -17.43
N ASN A 202 -10.10 -6.74 -18.17
CA ASN A 202 -9.96 -7.01 -19.59
C ASN A 202 -9.51 -5.73 -20.31
N ILE A 203 -8.63 -5.87 -21.30
CA ILE A 203 -8.38 -4.77 -22.25
C ILE A 203 -9.70 -4.33 -22.88
N ARG A 204 -9.85 -3.02 -23.09
CA ARG A 204 -11.11 -2.44 -23.59
C ARG A 204 -11.15 -2.34 -25.12
N ASP A 205 -10.01 -2.06 -25.72
CA ASP A 205 -9.86 -1.89 -27.17
C ASP A 205 -9.07 -3.07 -27.78
N VAL A 206 -9.23 -3.27 -29.08
CA VAL A 206 -8.43 -4.25 -29.83
C VAL A 206 -6.97 -3.83 -29.78
N ARG A 207 -6.11 -4.72 -29.26
CA ARG A 207 -4.69 -4.45 -28.99
C ARG A 207 -3.81 -5.46 -29.71
N ASP A 208 -2.64 -5.03 -30.13
CA ASP A 208 -1.59 -5.95 -30.55
C ASP A 208 -1.07 -6.74 -29.34
N LEU A 209 -1.22 -8.06 -29.41
CA LEU A 209 -0.86 -8.99 -28.34
C LEU A 209 0.55 -9.55 -28.48
N SER A 210 1.29 -9.20 -29.54
CA SER A 210 2.64 -9.71 -29.79
C SER A 210 3.71 -9.24 -28.80
N GLY A 211 3.41 -8.21 -28.01
CA GLY A 211 4.29 -7.72 -26.93
C GLY A 211 4.28 -6.20 -26.78
N LEU A 212 5.06 -5.70 -25.82
CA LEU A 212 5.28 -4.27 -25.63
C LEU A 212 6.22 -3.72 -26.71
N ARG A 213 5.90 -2.51 -27.20
CA ARG A 213 6.69 -1.77 -28.17
C ARG A 213 7.65 -0.81 -27.47
N GLN A 214 8.70 -0.43 -28.19
CA GLN A 214 9.66 0.57 -27.74
C GLN A 214 9.49 1.87 -28.52
N THR A 215 9.74 3.00 -27.86
CA THR A 215 9.75 4.35 -28.44
C THR A 215 11.11 4.64 -29.11
N ASN A 216 11.21 5.76 -29.83
CA ASN A 216 12.46 6.26 -30.37
C ASN A 216 12.65 7.75 -29.98
N PRO A 217 13.58 8.09 -29.07
CA PRO A 217 14.54 7.21 -28.39
C PRO A 217 13.88 6.21 -27.44
N ALA A 218 14.58 5.12 -27.11
CA ALA A 218 14.03 4.05 -26.27
C ALA A 218 13.69 4.54 -24.85
N SER A 219 12.47 4.25 -24.40
CA SER A 219 12.01 4.42 -23.03
C SER A 219 12.60 3.34 -22.10
N PRO A 220 12.85 3.69 -20.82
CA PRO A 220 13.34 2.74 -19.83
C PRO A 220 12.38 1.56 -19.61
N VAL A 221 12.91 0.40 -19.26
CA VAL A 221 12.11 -0.82 -19.01
C VAL A 221 11.98 -1.07 -17.51
N SER A 222 10.76 -1.12 -16.99
CA SER A 222 10.45 -1.51 -15.61
C SER A 222 10.60 -3.03 -15.40
N SER A 223 11.83 -3.53 -15.46
CA SER A 223 12.13 -4.97 -15.36
C SER A 223 11.79 -5.55 -13.98
N CYS A 224 11.16 -6.72 -13.96
CA CYS A 224 10.88 -7.48 -12.75
C CYS A 224 12.12 -8.09 -12.07
N SER A 225 13.29 -8.01 -12.69
CA SER A 225 14.56 -8.35 -12.01
C SER A 225 15.10 -7.20 -11.15
N VAL A 226 14.54 -5.99 -11.27
CA VAL A 226 14.97 -4.81 -10.51
C VAL A 226 14.06 -4.61 -9.30
N TYR A 227 14.65 -4.37 -8.13
CA TYR A 227 13.95 -4.09 -6.87
C TYR A 227 14.35 -2.70 -6.40
N SER A 228 13.73 -1.68 -6.97
CA SER A 228 13.99 -0.28 -6.61
C SER A 228 12.69 0.51 -6.57
N ALA A 229 12.66 1.48 -5.65
CA ALA A 229 11.61 2.48 -5.60
C ALA A 229 11.75 3.52 -6.73
N ASP A 230 12.98 3.72 -7.20
CA ASP A 230 13.28 4.71 -8.24
C ASP A 230 12.57 4.38 -9.55
N ARG A 231 12.37 5.41 -10.36
CA ARG A 231 11.91 5.22 -11.74
C ARG A 231 13.02 4.55 -12.54
N PRO A 232 12.68 3.64 -13.48
CA PRO A 232 13.68 3.12 -14.41
C PRO A 232 14.29 4.25 -15.23
N THR A 233 15.60 4.16 -15.50
CA THR A 233 16.39 5.14 -16.28
C THR A 233 16.92 4.54 -17.56
#